data_AF-A0AAE4TWM4-F1
#
_entry.id   AF-A0AAE4TWM4-F1
#
_cell.length_a   1.000
_cell.length_b   1.000
_cell.length_c   1.000
_cell.angle_alpha   90.00
_cell.angle_beta   90.00
_cell.angle_gamma   90.00
#
_symmetry.space_group_name_H-M   'P 1'
#
loop_
_entity.id
_entity.type
_entity.pdbx_description
1 polymer ?
#
loop_
_entity_poly.entity_id
_entity_poly.type
_entity_poly.pdbx_seq_one_letter_code
_entity_poly.pdbx_strand_id
1 'polypeptide(L)'
;MKLEATTILKATARASFHILTNVVFFSLVGLTFNLVLLAFLFPEMKSFASGPGGMPIARAGGIGAVIALVVIVLELWPITLIVLCFAVVFPGLHFLYGKKRGIDKALYSFAVNENLELVSGYLSEKLETAIRKKAESDGSSGKNFSLAQQIRNLPYYLSKLEDLPSPFRFLVSRFSKKLKVDSLLNEVGSGIQDKENPSSEDLQKALRHSVEFLVRESVSPPSLSGWFYLCGIDLGVFLLLKAFL
;
A
#
# COMPACT_ATOMS: atom_id res chain seq x y z
N MET A 1 9.51 -26.79 -8.17
CA MET A 1 10.48 -26.30 -7.16
C MET A 1 9.84 -26.32 -5.77
N LYS A 2 10.42 -27.03 -4.79
CA LYS A 2 10.02 -26.91 -3.38
C LYS A 2 10.61 -25.61 -2.84
N LEU A 3 9.79 -24.54 -2.78
CA LEU A 3 10.12 -23.38 -1.96
C LEU A 3 10.24 -23.89 -0.53
N GLU A 4 11.47 -24.02 -0.02
CA GLU A 4 11.68 -24.53 1.33
C GLU A 4 10.99 -23.60 2.34
N ALA A 5 10.21 -24.18 3.26
CA ALA A 5 9.41 -23.44 4.24
C ALA A 5 10.26 -22.44 5.05
N THR A 6 11.55 -22.72 5.22
CA THR A 6 12.56 -21.86 5.84
C THR A 6 12.78 -20.55 5.10
N THR A 7 12.77 -20.56 3.77
CA THR A 7 12.91 -19.35 2.93
C THR A 7 11.68 -18.48 3.01
N ILE A 8 10.49 -19.10 3.00
CA ILE A 8 9.21 -18.38 3.21
C ILE A 8 9.16 -17.78 4.61
N LEU A 9 9.58 -18.53 5.63
CA LEU A 9 9.59 -18.05 7.01
C LEU A 9 10.54 -16.86 7.20
N LYS A 10 11.76 -16.93 6.65
CA LYS A 10 12.74 -15.83 6.69
C LYS A 10 12.25 -14.59 5.95
N ALA A 11 11.68 -14.77 4.76
CA ALA A 11 11.11 -13.67 3.97
C ALA A 11 9.94 -13.01 4.71
N THR A 12 9.06 -13.80 5.31
CA THR A 12 7.91 -13.32 6.09
C THR A 12 8.37 -12.59 7.35
N ALA A 13 9.36 -13.12 8.07
CA ALA A 13 9.92 -12.48 9.26
C ALA A 13 10.60 -11.14 8.93
N ARG A 14 11.39 -11.08 7.86
CA ARG A 14 12.04 -9.85 7.39
C ARG A 14 11.01 -8.82 6.92
N ALA A 15 9.98 -9.25 6.20
CA ALA A 15 8.87 -8.38 5.80
C ALA A 15 8.12 -7.81 7.02
N SER A 16 7.75 -8.66 7.98
CA SER A 16 7.09 -8.26 9.22
C SER A 16 7.96 -7.29 10.02
N PHE A 17 9.27 -7.51 10.10
CA PHE A 17 10.19 -6.59 10.75
C PHE A 17 10.22 -5.21 10.07
N HIS A 18 10.29 -5.17 8.73
CA HIS A 18 10.23 -3.90 8.01
C HIS A 18 8.89 -3.17 8.20
N ILE A 19 7.78 -3.91 8.23
CA ILE A 19 6.46 -3.32 8.49
C ILE A 19 6.43 -2.74 9.90
N LEU A 20 6.78 -3.54 10.91
CA LEU A 20 6.72 -3.16 12.31
C LEU A 20 7.59 -1.93 12.59
N THR A 21 8.84 -1.93 12.14
CA THR A 21 9.77 -0.81 12.36
C THR A 21 9.26 0.49 11.73
N ASN A 22 8.69 0.45 10.53
CA ASN A 22 8.11 1.65 9.92
C ASN A 22 6.85 2.11 10.67
N VAL A 23 5.95 1.18 11.00
CA VAL A 23 4.73 1.51 11.76
C VAL A 23 5.09 2.18 13.08
N VAL A 24 6.00 1.60 13.85
CA VAL A 24 6.45 2.17 15.13
C VAL A 24 7.08 3.54 14.94
N PHE A 25 8.01 3.68 13.98
CA PHE A 25 8.67 4.95 13.71
C PHE A 25 7.69 6.07 13.33
N PHE A 26 6.86 5.85 12.31
CA PHE A 26 5.93 6.88 11.84
C PHE A 26 4.84 7.19 12.88
N SER A 27 4.41 6.21 13.67
CA SER A 27 3.45 6.45 14.75
C SER A 27 4.04 7.30 15.86
N LEU A 28 5.26 6.99 16.31
CA LEU A 28 5.94 7.76 17.36
C LEU A 28 6.24 9.18 16.90
N VAL A 29 6.73 9.34 15.67
CA VAL A 29 7.02 10.65 15.09
C VAL A 29 5.72 11.44 14.90
N GLY A 30 4.69 10.84 14.31
CA GLY A 30 3.39 11.48 14.10
C GLY A 30 2.72 11.89 15.41
N LEU A 31 2.76 11.04 16.44
CA LEU A 31 2.24 11.35 17.76
C LEU A 31 3.03 12.50 18.41
N THR A 32 4.36 12.40 18.45
CA THR A 32 5.22 13.42 19.08
C THR A 32 5.04 14.77 18.38
N PHE A 33 5.04 14.78 17.05
CA PHE A 33 4.86 15.97 16.24
C PHE A 33 3.52 16.64 16.53
N ASN A 34 2.42 15.87 16.52
CA ASN A 34 1.10 16.43 16.76
C ASN A 34 0.88 16.84 18.23
N LEU A 35 1.52 16.16 19.20
CA LEU A 35 1.51 16.60 20.60
C LEU A 35 2.21 17.95 20.78
N VAL A 36 3.31 18.19 20.06
CA VAL A 36 3.97 19.50 20.04
C VAL A 36 3.03 20.56 19.48
N LEU A 37 2.38 20.31 18.33
CA LEU A 37 1.41 21.25 17.76
C LEU A 37 0.24 21.54 18.72
N LEU A 38 -0.28 20.49 19.37
CA LEU A 38 -1.33 20.62 20.36
C LEU A 38 -0.91 21.46 21.57
N ALA A 39 0.33 21.31 22.05
CA ALA A 39 0.88 22.14 23.12
C ALA A 39 0.98 23.62 22.71
N PHE A 40 1.31 23.90 21.45
CA PHE A 40 1.32 25.27 20.91
C PHE A 40 -0.08 25.85 20.70
N LEU A 41 -1.13 25.02 20.57
CA LEU A 41 -2.55 25.45 20.54
C LEU A 41 -3.15 25.59 21.94
N PHE A 42 -2.39 25.27 23.00
CA PHE A 42 -2.89 25.36 24.37
C PHE A 42 -3.35 26.77 24.80
N PRO A 43 -2.66 27.87 24.43
CA PRO A 43 -3.14 29.21 24.74
C PRO A 43 -4.52 29.51 24.15
N GLU A 44 -4.76 29.10 22.91
CA GLU A 44 -6.04 29.24 22.21
C GLU A 44 -7.11 28.36 22.88
N MET A 45 -6.80 27.11 23.20
CA MET A 45 -7.73 26.25 23.95
C MET A 45 -8.10 26.83 25.33
N LYS A 46 -7.16 27.51 26.00
CA LYS A 46 -7.41 28.17 27.29
C LYS A 46 -8.38 29.34 27.17
N SER A 47 -8.39 30.07 26.05
CA SER A 47 -9.33 31.17 25.84
C SER A 47 -10.78 30.66 25.82
N PHE A 48 -11.03 29.55 25.12
CA PHE A 48 -12.34 28.86 25.12
C PHE A 48 -12.74 28.33 26.50
N ALA A 49 -11.78 27.82 27.27
CA ALA A 49 -12.04 27.26 28.60
C ALA A 49 -12.24 28.32 29.70
N SER A 50 -11.94 29.59 29.44
CA SER A 50 -12.16 30.71 30.39
C SER A 50 -13.58 31.31 30.33
N GLY A 51 -14.39 30.91 29.34
CA GLY A 51 -15.77 31.36 29.15
C GLY A 51 -16.86 30.67 29.98
N PRO A 52 -16.77 29.37 30.36
CA PRO A 52 -17.82 28.73 31.14
C PRO A 52 -17.69 29.11 32.62
N GLY A 53 -18.74 29.72 33.18
CA GLY A 53 -18.89 29.89 34.63
C GLY A 53 -18.80 28.55 35.37
N GLY A 54 -18.37 28.61 36.63
CA GLY A 54 -18.03 27.48 37.52
C GLY A 54 -18.53 26.09 37.12
N MET A 55 -17.58 25.19 36.80
CA MET A 55 -17.86 23.81 36.42
C MET A 55 -18.68 23.05 37.48
N PRO A 56 -19.77 22.36 37.12
CA PRO A 56 -20.63 21.61 38.05
C PRO A 56 -20.02 20.27 38.52
N ILE A 57 -18.72 20.05 38.31
CA ILE A 57 -18.05 18.76 38.55
C ILE A 57 -17.89 18.45 40.04
N ALA A 58 -17.96 19.45 40.92
CA ALA A 58 -17.63 19.27 42.34
C ALA A 58 -18.59 18.36 43.14
N ARG A 59 -19.73 17.90 42.59
CA ARG A 59 -20.73 17.09 43.33
C ARG A 59 -21.42 15.95 42.55
N ALA A 60 -20.91 15.56 41.38
CA ALA A 60 -21.59 14.58 40.53
C ALA A 60 -21.15 13.13 40.85
N GLY A 61 -22.08 12.27 41.31
CA GLY A 61 -21.87 10.82 41.37
C GLY A 61 -21.74 10.18 39.96
N GLY A 62 -21.54 8.87 39.85
CA GLY A 62 -21.15 8.20 38.58
C GLY A 62 -21.96 8.56 37.33
N ILE A 63 -23.30 8.60 37.41
CA ILE A 63 -24.15 9.01 36.27
C ILE A 63 -24.06 10.51 36.01
N GLY A 64 -23.97 11.32 37.07
CA GLY A 64 -23.76 12.76 36.94
C GLY A 64 -22.40 13.11 36.33
N ALA A 65 -21.37 12.31 36.55
CA ALA A 65 -20.05 12.49 35.94
C ALA A 65 -20.09 12.23 34.42
N VAL A 66 -20.86 11.22 33.98
CA VAL A 66 -21.07 10.98 32.54
C VAL A 66 -21.85 12.12 31.90
N ILE A 67 -22.92 12.61 32.54
CA ILE A 67 -23.70 13.74 32.04
C ILE A 67 -22.85 15.02 32.02
N ALA A 68 -22.06 15.27 33.08
CA ALA A 68 -21.13 16.39 33.12
C ALA A 68 -20.07 16.29 32.02
N LEU A 69 -19.53 15.10 31.74
CA LEU A 69 -18.60 14.88 30.63
C LEU A 69 -19.25 15.21 29.29
N VAL A 70 -20.50 14.78 29.06
CA VAL A 70 -21.24 15.09 27.83
C VAL A 70 -21.48 16.60 27.70
N VAL A 71 -21.88 17.28 28.78
CA VAL A 71 -22.07 18.74 28.79
C VAL A 71 -20.76 19.47 28.53
N ILE A 72 -19.65 19.06 29.15
CA ILE A 72 -18.31 19.62 28.93
C ILE A 72 -17.87 19.41 27.47
N VAL A 73 -18.13 18.23 26.90
CA VAL A 73 -17.81 17.94 25.49
C VAL A 73 -18.65 18.81 24.54
N LEU A 74 -19.91 19.08 24.88
CA LEU A 74 -20.79 19.94 24.08
C LEU A 74 -20.44 21.43 24.23
N GLU A 75 -20.14 21.92 25.43
CA GLU A 75 -19.77 23.32 25.68
C GLU A 75 -18.35 23.63 25.19
N LEU A 76 -17.41 22.69 25.36
CA LEU A 76 -16.02 22.79 24.88
C LEU A 76 -15.82 21.99 23.58
N TRP A 77 -16.84 21.92 22.73
CA TRP A 77 -16.76 21.18 21.47
C TRP A 77 -15.58 21.61 20.56
N PRO A 78 -15.14 22.89 20.49
CA PRO A 78 -13.98 23.27 19.68
C PRO A 78 -12.68 22.68 20.23
N ILE A 79 -12.51 22.70 21.56
CA ILE A 79 -11.35 22.10 22.24
C ILE A 79 -11.35 20.58 22.00
N THR A 80 -12.52 19.94 22.13
CA THR A 80 -12.66 18.50 21.91
C THR A 80 -12.27 18.12 20.48
N LEU A 81 -12.69 18.90 19.47
CA LEU A 81 -12.31 18.67 18.08
C LEU A 81 -10.81 18.85 17.84
N ILE A 82 -10.19 19.90 18.41
CA ILE A 82 -8.75 20.14 18.29
C ILE A 82 -7.97 18.97 18.91
N VAL A 83 -8.31 18.56 20.12
CA VAL A 83 -7.67 17.43 20.79
C VAL A 83 -7.89 16.14 20.00
N LEU A 84 -9.11 15.86 19.52
CA LEU A 84 -9.38 14.66 18.72
C LEU A 84 -8.56 14.65 17.42
N CYS A 85 -8.47 15.78 16.72
CA CYS A 85 -7.72 15.89 15.48
C CYS A 85 -6.22 15.63 15.70
N PHE A 86 -5.59 16.34 16.64
CA PHE A 86 -4.13 16.26 16.84
C PHE A 86 -3.70 15.06 17.70
N ALA A 87 -4.51 14.59 18.65
CA ALA A 87 -4.13 13.43 19.48
C ALA A 87 -4.50 12.08 18.85
N VAL A 88 -5.50 12.05 17.94
CA VAL A 88 -6.04 10.79 17.40
C VAL A 88 -5.99 10.74 15.88
N VAL A 89 -6.63 11.69 15.19
CA VAL A 89 -6.82 11.61 13.73
C VAL A 89 -5.48 11.69 12.99
N PHE A 90 -4.69 12.75 13.21
CA PHE A 90 -3.40 12.92 12.52
C PHE A 90 -2.39 11.83 12.90
N PRO A 91 -2.18 11.47 14.19
CA PRO A 91 -1.34 10.33 14.55
C PRO A 91 -1.82 9.02 13.89
N GLY A 92 -3.13 8.82 13.78
CA GLY A 92 -3.71 7.69 13.06
C GLY A 92 -3.37 7.68 11.57
N LEU A 93 -3.36 8.84 10.91
CA LEU A 93 -2.94 8.96 9.51
C LEU A 93 -1.44 8.65 9.33
N HIS A 94 -0.58 9.10 10.25
CA HIS A 94 0.85 8.75 10.26
C HIS A 94 1.06 7.23 10.47
N PHE A 95 0.28 6.59 11.35
CA PHE A 95 0.28 5.14 11.53
C PHE A 95 -0.09 4.41 10.23
N LEU A 96 -1.18 4.82 9.57
CA LEU A 96 -1.63 4.22 8.31
C LEU A 96 -0.59 4.38 7.21
N TYR A 97 0.05 5.55 7.13
CA TYR A 97 1.15 5.79 6.21
C TYR A 97 2.34 4.86 6.50
N GLY A 98 2.76 4.75 7.77
CA GLY A 98 3.83 3.85 8.20
C GLY A 98 3.57 2.40 7.83
N LYS A 99 2.32 1.93 8.01
CA LYS A 99 1.87 0.60 7.59
C LYS A 99 1.98 0.42 6.07
N LYS A 100 1.43 1.34 5.28
CA LYS A 100 1.49 1.29 3.82
C LYS A 100 2.93 1.24 3.31
N ARG A 101 3.78 2.16 3.77
CA ARG A 101 5.19 2.23 3.39
C ARG A 101 5.96 0.98 3.84
N GLY A 102 5.68 0.46 5.02
CA GLY A 102 6.28 -0.77 5.52
C GLY A 102 6.01 -1.97 4.61
N ILE A 103 4.77 -2.09 4.14
CA ILE A 103 4.37 -3.13 3.17
C ILE A 103 5.08 -2.92 1.83
N ASP A 104 5.05 -1.70 1.28
CA ASP A 104 5.70 -1.40 0.01
C ASP A 104 7.22 -1.66 0.08
N LYS A 105 7.89 -1.31 1.20
CA LYS A 105 9.32 -1.57 1.42
C LYS A 105 9.63 -3.06 1.54
N ALA A 106 8.79 -3.81 2.26
CA ALA A 106 8.92 -5.26 2.38
C ALA A 106 8.80 -5.96 1.01
N LEU A 107 7.81 -5.55 0.21
CA LEU A 107 7.60 -6.06 -1.14
C LEU A 107 8.74 -5.69 -2.07
N TYR A 108 9.22 -4.45 -2.04
CA TYR A 108 10.35 -4.00 -2.84
C TYR A 108 11.63 -4.80 -2.50
N SER A 109 11.95 -4.94 -1.22
CA SER A 109 13.12 -5.72 -0.79
C SER A 109 13.02 -7.18 -1.22
N PHE A 110 11.85 -7.80 -1.04
CA PHE A 110 11.65 -9.21 -1.37
C PHE A 110 11.65 -9.47 -2.88
N ALA A 111 10.84 -8.71 -3.64
CA ALA A 111 10.56 -8.99 -5.05
C ALA A 111 11.56 -8.36 -6.03
N VAL A 112 12.15 -7.20 -5.69
CA VAL A 112 13.05 -6.49 -6.59
C VAL A 112 14.52 -6.71 -6.24
N ASN A 113 14.87 -6.68 -4.94
CA ASN A 113 16.27 -6.76 -4.52
C ASN A 113 16.77 -8.21 -4.32
N GLU A 114 15.97 -9.08 -3.69
CA GLU A 114 16.45 -10.38 -3.23
C GLU A 114 16.06 -11.55 -4.14
N ASN A 115 14.86 -11.52 -4.74
CA ASN A 115 14.29 -12.69 -5.41
C ASN A 115 13.71 -12.39 -6.80
N LEU A 116 14.18 -11.36 -7.49
CA LEU A 116 13.61 -10.93 -8.78
C LEU A 116 13.53 -12.09 -9.78
N GLU A 117 14.62 -12.84 -9.97
CA GLU A 117 14.65 -13.97 -10.90
C GLU A 117 13.72 -15.11 -10.50
N LEU A 118 13.56 -15.36 -9.19
CA LEU A 118 12.67 -16.41 -8.68
C LEU A 118 11.21 -16.01 -8.84
N VAL A 119 10.90 -14.74 -8.54
CA VAL A 119 9.55 -14.18 -8.67
C VAL A 119 9.16 -14.11 -10.14
N SER A 120 10.06 -13.64 -11.01
CA SER A 120 9.82 -13.58 -12.45
C SER A 120 9.68 -14.96 -13.07
N GLY A 121 10.57 -15.90 -12.71
CA GLY A 121 10.50 -17.28 -13.18
C GLY A 121 9.19 -17.95 -12.79
N TYR A 122 8.80 -17.87 -11.52
CA TYR A 122 7.58 -18.49 -11.02
C TYR A 122 6.30 -17.89 -11.65
N LEU A 123 6.23 -16.56 -11.77
CA LEU A 123 5.09 -15.90 -12.40
C LEU A 123 5.02 -16.21 -13.91
N SER A 124 6.16 -16.28 -14.59
CA SER A 124 6.23 -16.61 -16.02
C SER A 124 5.79 -18.04 -16.29
N GLU A 125 6.26 -19.00 -15.49
CA GLU A 125 5.86 -20.41 -15.58
C GLU A 125 4.34 -20.58 -15.38
N LYS A 126 3.79 -19.87 -14.39
CA LYS A 126 2.36 -19.88 -14.10
C LYS A 126 1.51 -19.21 -15.20
N LEU A 127 2.00 -18.10 -15.77
CA LEU A 127 1.39 -17.45 -16.92
C LEU A 127 1.40 -18.35 -18.16
N GLU A 128 2.54 -18.98 -18.46
CA GLU A 128 2.68 -19.92 -19.57
C GLU A 128 1.71 -21.10 -19.44
N THR A 129 1.58 -21.66 -18.23
CA THR A 129 0.63 -22.74 -17.95
C THR A 129 -0.82 -22.29 -18.18
N ALA A 130 -1.18 -21.08 -17.77
CA ALA A 130 -2.52 -20.53 -17.97
C ALA A 130 -2.81 -20.26 -19.46
N ILE A 131 -1.82 -19.78 -20.21
CA ILE A 131 -1.90 -19.57 -21.66
C ILE A 131 -2.10 -20.89 -22.39
N ARG A 132 -1.28 -21.93 -22.10
CA ARG A 132 -1.42 -23.26 -22.69
C ARG A 132 -2.78 -23.89 -22.43
N LYS A 133 -3.26 -23.85 -21.19
CA LYS A 133 -4.55 -24.43 -20.81
C LYS A 133 -5.73 -23.79 -21.55
N LYS A 134 -5.65 -22.50 -21.89
CA LYS A 134 -6.68 -21.82 -22.69
C LYS A 134 -6.53 -22.10 -24.19
N ALA A 135 -5.29 -22.20 -24.69
CA ALA A 135 -5.04 -22.62 -26.07
C ALA A 135 -5.59 -24.02 -26.37
N GLU A 136 -5.49 -24.92 -25.39
CA GLU A 136 -6.09 -26.26 -25.43
C GLU A 136 -7.62 -26.22 -25.36
N SER A 137 -8.22 -25.34 -24.55
CA SER A 137 -9.69 -25.23 -24.45
C SER A 137 -10.34 -24.58 -25.68
N ASP A 138 -9.64 -23.67 -26.34
CA ASP A 138 -10.14 -22.94 -27.52
C ASP A 138 -9.99 -23.77 -28.82
N GLY A 139 -9.60 -25.05 -28.74
CA GLY A 139 -9.49 -25.95 -29.89
C GLY A 139 -8.30 -25.66 -30.81
N SER A 140 -7.50 -24.65 -30.48
CA SER A 140 -6.29 -24.23 -31.17
C SER A 140 -5.09 -25.13 -30.83
N SER A 141 -5.24 -26.43 -31.04
CA SER A 141 -4.12 -27.36 -31.00
C SER A 141 -3.37 -27.27 -32.33
N GLY A 142 -2.18 -26.66 -32.29
CA GLY A 142 -1.24 -26.67 -33.39
C GLY A 142 -1.33 -25.47 -34.34
N LYS A 143 -0.25 -24.69 -34.32
CA LYS A 143 0.26 -23.81 -35.39
C LYS A 143 -0.21 -22.36 -35.52
N ASN A 144 -1.28 -21.87 -34.90
CA ASN A 144 -1.65 -20.44 -35.02
C ASN A 144 -2.19 -19.80 -33.72
N PHE A 145 -1.57 -20.08 -32.58
CA PHE A 145 -1.88 -19.32 -31.35
C PHE A 145 -1.15 -17.98 -31.37
N SER A 146 -1.71 -17.01 -32.11
CA SER A 146 -1.13 -15.68 -32.31
C SER A 146 -0.71 -15.06 -30.97
N LEU A 147 0.57 -14.70 -30.85
CA LEU A 147 1.14 -13.99 -29.70
C LEU A 147 0.34 -12.74 -29.32
N ALA A 148 -0.19 -12.02 -30.30
CA ALA A 148 -1.05 -10.86 -30.07
C ALA A 148 -2.33 -11.23 -29.28
N GLN A 149 -2.86 -12.44 -29.50
CA GLN A 149 -4.03 -12.97 -28.79
C GLN A 149 -3.68 -13.47 -27.39
N GLN A 150 -2.46 -13.96 -27.18
CA GLN A 150 -1.94 -14.30 -25.85
C GLN A 150 -1.74 -13.05 -24.98
N ILE A 151 -1.18 -11.99 -25.56
CA ILE A 151 -0.91 -10.74 -24.85
C ILE A 151 -2.21 -9.95 -24.59
N ARG A 152 -3.18 -9.95 -25.51
CA ARG A 152 -4.51 -9.35 -25.27
C ARG A 152 -5.26 -9.99 -24.11
N ASN A 153 -5.08 -11.29 -23.90
CA ASN A 153 -5.71 -12.03 -22.81
C ASN A 153 -4.86 -12.08 -21.54
N LEU A 154 -3.69 -11.45 -21.50
CA LEU A 154 -2.80 -11.41 -20.34
C LEU A 154 -3.49 -10.92 -19.05
N PRO A 155 -4.34 -9.87 -19.08
CA PRO A 155 -5.10 -9.47 -17.89
C PRO A 155 -6.04 -10.56 -17.38
N TYR A 156 -6.66 -11.31 -18.29
CA TYR A 156 -7.53 -12.44 -17.96
C TYR A 156 -6.73 -13.59 -17.32
N TYR A 157 -5.54 -13.90 -17.83
CA TYR A 157 -4.67 -14.92 -17.23
C TYR A 157 -4.16 -14.51 -15.84
N LEU A 158 -3.79 -13.23 -15.66
CA LEU A 158 -3.43 -12.65 -14.37
C LEU A 158 -4.59 -12.71 -13.36
N SER A 159 -5.83 -12.48 -13.80
CA SER A 159 -6.99 -12.63 -12.90
C SER A 159 -7.28 -14.06 -12.48
N LYS A 160 -6.89 -15.07 -13.26
CA LYS A 160 -7.08 -16.49 -12.94
C LYS A 160 -6.00 -17.07 -12.04
N LEU A 161 -4.98 -16.30 -11.68
CA LEU A 161 -3.88 -16.70 -10.81
C LEU A 161 -4.24 -16.58 -9.31
N GLU A 162 -5.50 -16.83 -8.93
CA GLU A 162 -5.97 -16.60 -7.57
C GLU A 162 -5.32 -17.51 -6.53
N ASP A 163 -4.85 -18.71 -6.86
CA ASP A 163 -4.20 -19.66 -5.93
C ASP A 163 -2.72 -19.36 -5.61
N LEU A 164 -2.34 -18.08 -5.62
CA LEU A 164 -1.00 -17.64 -5.29
C LEU A 164 -0.84 -17.31 -3.79
N PRO A 165 0.35 -17.56 -3.19
CA PRO A 165 0.63 -17.06 -1.85
C PRO A 165 0.47 -15.54 -1.78
N SER A 166 0.02 -15.02 -0.63
CA SER A 166 -0.33 -13.60 -0.41
C SER A 166 0.59 -12.55 -1.07
N PRO A 167 1.94 -12.62 -0.96
CA PRO A 167 2.81 -11.62 -1.61
C PRO A 167 2.72 -11.66 -3.14
N PHE A 168 2.59 -12.84 -3.74
CA PHE A 168 2.43 -13.00 -5.18
C PHE A 168 1.04 -12.57 -5.64
N ARG A 169 -0.02 -12.89 -4.87
CA ARG A 169 -1.38 -12.41 -5.15
C ARG A 169 -1.43 -10.88 -5.13
N PHE A 170 -0.74 -10.24 -4.18
CA PHE A 170 -0.65 -8.78 -4.13
C PHE A 170 0.08 -8.20 -5.34
N LEU A 171 1.22 -8.78 -5.73
CA LEU A 171 1.97 -8.42 -6.95
C LEU A 171 1.11 -8.55 -8.21
N VAL A 172 0.41 -9.68 -8.38
CA VAL A 172 -0.51 -9.92 -9.50
C VAL A 172 -1.66 -8.91 -9.52
N SER A 173 -2.23 -8.57 -8.37
CA SER A 173 -3.27 -7.52 -8.31
C SER A 173 -2.73 -6.14 -8.71
N ARG A 174 -1.48 -5.82 -8.33
CA ARG A 174 -0.80 -4.58 -8.71
C ARG A 174 -0.47 -4.56 -10.20
N PHE A 175 -0.01 -5.69 -10.76
CA PHE A 175 0.21 -5.85 -12.20
C PHE A 175 -1.08 -5.61 -12.96
N SER A 176 -2.15 -6.36 -12.63
CA SER A 176 -3.45 -6.22 -13.29
C SER A 176 -3.96 -4.77 -13.32
N LYS A 177 -3.75 -4.01 -12.23
CA LYS A 177 -4.14 -2.58 -12.16
C LYS A 177 -3.22 -1.62 -12.93
N LYS A 178 -1.94 -1.94 -13.07
CA LYS A 178 -0.93 -1.10 -13.75
C LYS A 178 -0.67 -1.50 -15.21
N LEU A 179 -1.14 -2.67 -15.63
CA LEU A 179 -0.99 -3.17 -16.98
C LEU A 179 -1.75 -2.28 -17.96
N LYS A 180 -1.04 -1.36 -18.61
CA LYS A 180 -1.45 -0.86 -19.91
C LYS A 180 -1.09 -1.96 -20.91
N VAL A 181 -2.08 -2.77 -21.28
CA VAL A 181 -1.90 -3.91 -22.20
C VAL A 181 -1.15 -3.48 -23.47
N ASP A 182 -1.33 -2.22 -23.90
CA ASP A 182 -0.68 -1.62 -25.05
C ASP A 182 0.84 -1.45 -24.92
N SER A 183 1.40 -1.17 -23.73
CA SER A 183 2.85 -1.01 -23.57
C SER A 183 3.57 -2.36 -23.62
N LEU A 184 2.97 -3.42 -23.06
CA LEU A 184 3.49 -4.78 -23.17
C LEU A 184 3.33 -5.35 -24.58
N LEU A 185 2.27 -5.00 -25.29
CA LEU A 185 2.08 -5.36 -26.70
C LEU A 185 3.20 -4.79 -27.57
N ASN A 186 3.64 -3.56 -27.29
CA ASN A 186 4.73 -2.95 -28.05
C ASN A 186 6.10 -3.58 -27.74
N GLU A 187 6.35 -3.96 -26.49
CA GLU A 187 7.65 -4.51 -26.06
C GLU A 187 7.80 -6.00 -26.38
N VAL A 188 6.72 -6.78 -26.31
CA VAL A 188 6.71 -8.18 -26.77
C VAL A 188 6.58 -8.25 -28.29
N GLY A 189 5.84 -7.31 -28.91
CA GLY A 189 5.70 -7.22 -30.36
C GLY A 189 7.02 -6.90 -31.06
N SER A 190 7.83 -5.99 -30.52
CA SER A 190 9.15 -5.66 -31.08
C SER A 190 10.16 -6.79 -30.94
N GLY A 191 10.09 -7.60 -29.87
CA GLY A 191 10.99 -8.73 -29.65
C GLY A 191 10.68 -9.99 -30.49
N ILE A 192 9.49 -10.10 -31.08
CA ILE A 192 9.05 -11.32 -31.79
C ILE A 192 8.80 -11.09 -33.29
N GLN A 193 8.63 -9.84 -33.75
CA GLN A 193 8.47 -9.54 -35.18
C GLN A 193 9.65 -10.02 -36.05
N ASP A 194 10.84 -10.21 -35.47
CA ASP A 194 12.04 -10.69 -36.19
C ASP A 194 12.14 -12.22 -36.35
N LYS A 195 11.20 -13.03 -35.82
CA LYS A 195 11.27 -14.50 -35.91
C LYS A 195 10.03 -15.11 -36.56
N GLU A 196 10.23 -15.69 -37.74
CA GLU A 196 9.23 -16.33 -38.60
C GLU A 196 8.55 -17.57 -37.96
N ASN A 197 9.12 -18.10 -36.87
CA ASN A 197 8.57 -19.25 -36.14
C ASN A 197 8.98 -19.18 -34.65
N PRO A 198 8.24 -18.46 -33.78
CA PRO A 198 8.61 -18.32 -32.37
C PRO A 198 8.50 -19.65 -31.65
N SER A 199 9.60 -20.11 -31.06
CA SER A 199 9.64 -21.33 -30.26
C SER A 199 8.98 -21.11 -28.89
N SER A 200 8.59 -22.20 -28.20
CA SER A 200 8.11 -22.14 -26.81
C SER A 200 9.12 -21.49 -25.86
N GLU A 201 10.42 -21.58 -26.16
CA GLU A 201 11.49 -20.95 -25.39
C GLU A 201 11.57 -19.43 -25.62
N ASP A 202 11.31 -18.96 -26.85
CA ASP A 202 11.28 -17.52 -27.16
C ASP A 202 10.11 -16.83 -26.45
N LEU A 203 8.95 -17.49 -26.39
CA LEU A 203 7.79 -17.03 -25.62
C LEU A 203 8.12 -16.94 -24.13
N GLN A 204 8.78 -17.96 -23.57
CA GLN A 204 9.13 -18.00 -22.15
C GLN A 204 10.15 -16.91 -21.78
N LYS A 205 11.13 -16.64 -22.64
CA LYS A 205 12.09 -15.53 -22.46
C LYS A 205 11.40 -14.17 -22.53
N ALA A 206 10.52 -13.96 -23.51
CA ALA A 206 9.77 -12.72 -23.65
C ALA A 206 8.83 -12.47 -22.45
N LEU A 207 8.14 -13.52 -21.98
CA LEU A 207 7.32 -13.47 -20.76
C LEU A 207 8.16 -13.13 -19.53
N ARG A 208 9.31 -13.78 -19.36
CA ARG A 208 10.20 -13.54 -18.22
C ARG A 208 10.71 -12.09 -18.19
N HIS A 209 11.19 -11.60 -19.32
CA HIS A 209 11.63 -10.20 -19.44
C HIS A 209 10.50 -9.21 -19.14
N SER A 210 9.31 -9.46 -19.69
CA SER A 210 8.12 -8.62 -19.46
C SER A 210 7.69 -8.65 -17.99
N VAL A 211 7.72 -9.81 -17.34
CA VAL A 211 7.39 -9.95 -15.92
C VAL A 211 8.44 -9.25 -15.06
N GLU A 212 9.73 -9.34 -15.36
CA GLU A 212 10.79 -8.62 -14.63
C GLU A 212 10.61 -7.11 -14.72
N PHE A 213 10.37 -6.60 -15.93
CA PHE A 213 10.07 -5.20 -16.17
C PHE A 213 8.84 -4.76 -15.36
N LEU A 214 7.75 -5.52 -15.43
CA LEU A 214 6.54 -5.25 -14.68
C LEU A 214 6.76 -5.29 -13.17
N VAL A 215 7.50 -6.27 -12.63
CA VAL A 215 7.83 -6.37 -11.19
C VAL A 215 8.53 -5.10 -10.73
N ARG A 216 9.53 -4.63 -11.50
CA ARG A 216 10.25 -3.39 -11.19
C ARG A 216 9.37 -2.15 -11.26
N GLU A 217 8.48 -2.07 -12.24
CA GLU A 217 7.62 -0.90 -12.43
C GLU A 217 6.38 -0.88 -11.52
N SER A 218 5.85 -2.05 -11.18
CA SER A 218 4.67 -2.17 -10.33
C SER A 218 5.00 -1.91 -8.87
N VAL A 219 6.16 -2.38 -8.41
CA VAL A 219 6.68 -2.18 -7.07
C VAL A 219 7.56 -0.95 -7.06
N SER A 220 6.92 0.21 -6.94
CA SER A 220 7.64 1.48 -6.85
C SER A 220 8.50 1.53 -5.58
N PRO A 221 9.69 2.16 -5.64
CA PRO A 221 10.51 2.34 -4.46
C PRO A 221 9.74 3.13 -3.40
N PRO A 222 9.82 2.76 -2.11
CA PRO A 222 9.07 3.42 -1.06
C PRO A 222 9.51 4.89 -0.91
N SER A 223 8.66 5.82 -1.31
CA SER A 223 8.95 7.27 -1.25
C SER A 223 8.59 7.86 0.13
N LEU A 224 9.25 8.95 0.53
CA LEU A 224 8.89 9.77 1.70
C LEU A 224 7.90 10.90 1.36
N SER A 225 7.60 11.14 0.09
CA SER A 225 6.79 12.29 -0.35
C SER A 225 5.41 12.34 0.32
N GLY A 226 4.74 11.19 0.44
CA GLY A 226 3.44 11.09 1.11
C GLY A 226 3.48 11.51 2.58
N TRP A 227 4.59 11.26 3.27
CA TRP A 227 4.78 11.71 4.66
C TRP A 227 4.94 13.22 4.75
N PHE A 228 5.71 13.83 3.84
CA PHE A 228 5.85 15.29 3.79
C PHE A 228 4.52 15.99 3.49
N TYR A 229 3.68 15.41 2.62
CA TYR A 229 2.33 15.94 2.40
C TYR A 229 1.48 15.86 3.67
N LEU A 230 1.54 14.75 4.41
CA LEU A 230 0.84 14.62 5.70
C LEU A 230 1.34 15.66 6.71
N CYS A 231 2.64 15.80 6.91
CA CYS A 231 3.20 16.84 7.79
C CYS A 231 2.78 18.25 7.33
N GLY A 232 2.73 18.51 6.03
CA GLY A 232 2.27 19.78 5.47
C GLY A 232 0.80 20.05 5.75
N ILE A 233 -0.05 19.02 5.70
CA ILE A 233 -1.47 19.12 6.06
C ILE A 233 -1.62 19.39 7.57
N ASP A 234 -0.91 18.63 8.42
CA ASP A 234 -0.91 18.82 9.88
C ASP A 234 -0.52 20.26 10.23
N LEU A 235 0.56 20.78 9.62
CA LEU A 235 1.02 22.15 9.79
C LEU A 235 0.03 23.18 9.24
N GLY A 236 -0.54 22.93 8.07
CA GLY A 236 -1.51 23.83 7.46
C GLY A 236 -2.75 23.99 8.34
N VAL A 237 -3.29 22.87 8.84
CA VAL A 237 -4.43 22.88 9.77
C VAL A 237 -4.06 23.56 11.09
N PHE A 238 -2.87 23.29 11.64
CA PHE A 238 -2.38 23.99 12.82
C PHE A 238 -2.29 25.51 12.61
N LEU A 239 -1.70 25.97 11.50
CA LEU A 239 -1.56 27.40 11.20
C LEU A 239 -2.91 28.08 11.00
N LEU A 240 -3.86 27.41 10.35
CA LEU A 240 -5.22 27.92 10.22
C LEU A 240 -5.88 28.08 11.60
N LEU A 241 -5.82 27.04 12.44
CA LEU A 241 -6.36 27.11 13.79
C LEU A 241 -5.68 28.22 14.61
N LYS A 242 -4.36 28.36 14.50
CA LYS A 242 -3.58 29.39 15.21
C LYS A 242 -3.89 30.82 14.75
N ALA A 243 -4.31 31.01 13.49
CA ALA A 243 -4.63 32.32 12.93
C ALA A 243 -6.07 32.76 13.17
N PHE A 244 -6.99 31.80 13.36
CA PHE A 244 -8.43 32.05 13.43
C PHE A 244 -9.07 31.78 14.81
N LEU A 245 -8.31 31.24 15.78
CA LEU A 245 -8.71 31.03 17.18
C LEU A 245 -7.91 31.93 18.12
#